data_AF-A0ABC8BVK3-F1
#
_entry.id   AF-A0ABC8BVK3-F1
#
_cell.length_a   1.000
_cell.length_b   1.000
_cell.length_c   1.000
_cell.angle_alpha   90.00
_cell.angle_beta   90.00
_cell.angle_gamma   90.00
#
_symmetry.space_group_name_H-M   'P 1'
#
loop_
_entity.id
_entity.type
_entity.pdbx_description
1 polymer ?
#
loop_
_entity_poly.entity_id
_entity_poly.type
_entity_poly.pdbx_seq_one_letter_code
_entity_poly.pdbx_strand_id
1 'polypeptide(L)'
;MVRWGVAGAAGVLGVGVGGGVVDVAGMRETAGAVGAAGVADVADVRGAVGVLGEVLARLVAVPAPEGLRTLGGAVERMLAAAPETVGRLADASERRLLADCVAAVREVAGEPGDRLLHWDLHYDNILAGRADTGRAGQWVALDPKPLAGDPGFELFPALVNLFDAGEVVWRFDALTEAVGLERDRGRARAWTLGRVLQNAVWGAGTGGHRMVPEHAEIARQLLGGGVTVRAGVRWCGG
;
A
#
# COMPACT_ATOMS: atom_id res chain seq x y z
N MET A 1 -16.26 10.81 -25.57
CA MET A 1 -16.97 11.14 -24.32
C MET A 1 -16.84 9.94 -23.40
N VAL A 2 -15.76 9.86 -22.61
CA VAL A 2 -15.43 8.68 -21.80
C VAL A 2 -15.98 8.89 -20.39
N ARG A 3 -17.01 8.12 -20.05
CA ARG A 3 -17.65 8.13 -18.74
C ARG A 3 -16.99 7.05 -17.89
N TRP A 4 -16.23 7.47 -16.88
CA TRP A 4 -15.68 6.59 -15.86
C TRP A 4 -16.81 6.20 -14.91
N GLY A 5 -17.20 4.92 -14.93
CA GLY A 5 -18.14 4.34 -13.97
C GLY A 5 -17.38 3.37 -13.07
N VAL A 6 -16.97 3.83 -11.89
CA VAL A 6 -16.65 2.95 -10.76
C VAL A 6 -17.97 2.52 -10.14
N ALA A 7 -18.38 1.28 -10.40
CA ALA A 7 -19.35 0.60 -9.55
C ALA A 7 -18.58 0.11 -8.32
N GLY A 8 -18.83 0.77 -7.19
CA GLY A 8 -18.33 0.34 -5.89
C GLY A 8 -18.91 -1.02 -5.53
N ALA A 9 -18.04 -1.89 -5.03
CA ALA A 9 -18.43 -3.02 -4.20
C ALA A 9 -17.63 -2.87 -2.90
N ALA A 10 -18.22 -2.18 -1.92
CA ALA A 10 -17.74 -2.20 -0.55
C ALA A 10 -17.94 -3.63 -0.02
N GLY A 11 -16.86 -4.41 -0.01
CA GLY A 11 -16.82 -5.73 0.61
C GLY A 11 -16.27 -5.63 2.03
N VAL A 12 -16.45 -6.67 2.83
CA VAL A 12 -15.67 -6.87 4.06
C VAL A 12 -14.99 -8.22 3.90
N LEU A 13 -13.66 -8.27 4.03
CA LEU A 13 -12.92 -9.53 3.96
C LEU A 13 -12.80 -10.11 5.36
N GLY A 14 -13.67 -11.07 5.65
CA GLY A 14 -13.62 -11.86 6.87
C GLY A 14 -12.70 -13.06 6.73
N VAL A 15 -11.44 -12.96 7.13
CA VAL A 15 -10.56 -14.14 7.27
C VAL A 15 -10.69 -14.72 8.69
N GLY A 16 -11.34 -15.87 8.83
CA GLY A 16 -11.45 -16.64 10.07
C GLY A 16 -10.57 -17.90 10.01
N VAL A 17 -9.86 -18.21 11.10
CA VAL A 17 -9.02 -19.41 11.17
C VAL A 17 -9.86 -20.58 11.70
N GLY A 18 -10.12 -21.55 10.81
CA GLY A 18 -10.69 -22.85 11.11
C GLY A 18 -10.72 -23.65 9.81
N GLY A 19 -9.87 -24.67 9.70
CA GLY A 19 -9.53 -25.35 8.44
C GLY A 19 -10.73 -25.62 7.53
N GLY A 20 -10.70 -25.04 6.33
CA GLY A 20 -11.75 -25.19 5.33
C GLY A 20 -11.56 -24.22 4.18
N VAL A 21 -11.87 -24.69 2.98
CA VAL A 21 -11.77 -24.04 1.68
C VAL A 21 -12.28 -22.58 1.70
N VAL A 22 -11.52 -21.65 1.12
CA VAL A 22 -11.92 -20.25 0.92
C VAL A 22 -12.99 -20.21 -0.17
N ASP A 23 -14.24 -19.94 0.21
CA ASP A 23 -15.32 -19.69 -0.73
C ASP A 23 -15.29 -18.23 -1.20
N VAL A 24 -14.74 -18.04 -2.41
CA VAL A 24 -14.65 -16.74 -3.08
C VAL A 24 -15.98 -16.36 -3.76
N ALA A 25 -16.95 -17.29 -3.87
CA ALA A 25 -18.27 -17.02 -4.44
C ALA A 25 -19.24 -16.38 -3.42
N GLY A 26 -18.84 -16.25 -2.15
CA GLY A 26 -19.64 -15.69 -1.05
C GLY A 26 -19.25 -14.25 -0.66
N MET A 27 -19.16 -13.30 -1.61
CA MET A 27 -19.10 -11.86 -1.28
C MET A 27 -20.44 -11.40 -0.69
N ARG A 28 -20.67 -11.69 0.59
CA ARG A 28 -21.74 -11.09 1.40
C ARG A 28 -21.17 -10.16 2.46
N GLU A 29 -21.83 -9.03 2.58
CA GLU A 29 -21.69 -8.00 3.60
C GLU A 29 -21.60 -8.63 5.00
N THR A 30 -20.43 -8.56 5.64
CA THR A 30 -20.25 -8.94 7.06
C THR A 30 -20.27 -7.72 7.98
N ALA A 31 -21.15 -6.75 7.68
CA ALA A 31 -21.37 -5.59 8.55
C ALA A 31 -21.70 -5.97 10.01
N GLY A 32 -22.18 -7.20 10.24
CA GLY A 32 -22.47 -7.73 11.58
C GLY A 32 -21.30 -8.34 12.35
N ALA A 33 -20.09 -8.48 11.78
CA ALA A 33 -18.98 -9.25 12.38
C ALA A 33 -17.81 -8.41 12.94
N VAL A 34 -17.89 -7.08 12.83
CA VAL A 34 -16.84 -6.14 13.26
C VAL A 34 -17.32 -5.24 14.40
N GLY A 35 -16.45 -5.05 15.39
CA GLY A 35 -16.69 -4.29 16.60
C GLY A 35 -16.37 -2.81 16.41
N ALA A 36 -16.65 -2.00 17.43
CA ALA A 36 -16.51 -0.55 17.35
C ALA A 36 -15.06 -0.03 17.48
N ALA A 37 -14.12 -0.86 17.97
CA ALA A 37 -12.72 -0.45 18.15
C ALA A 37 -11.91 -0.67 16.87
N GLY A 38 -11.29 0.40 16.37
CA GLY A 38 -10.42 0.38 15.21
C GLY A 38 -8.93 0.35 15.57
N VAL A 39 -8.08 0.10 14.58
CA VAL A 39 -6.61 0.12 14.80
C VAL A 39 -6.12 1.53 15.13
N ALA A 40 -6.81 2.58 14.66
CA ALA A 40 -6.52 3.96 15.05
C ALA A 40 -6.70 4.22 16.57
N ASP A 41 -7.47 3.37 17.28
CA ASP A 41 -7.68 3.47 18.72
C ASP A 41 -6.60 2.75 19.55
N VAL A 42 -5.64 2.07 18.90
CA VAL A 42 -4.51 1.42 19.57
C VAL A 42 -3.58 2.51 20.11
N ALA A 43 -3.33 2.49 21.43
CA ALA A 43 -2.57 3.52 22.14
C ALA A 43 -1.09 3.66 21.71
N ASP A 44 -0.59 2.76 20.86
CA ASP A 44 0.78 2.73 20.34
C ASP A 44 0.79 2.60 18.81
N VAL A 45 1.42 3.58 18.13
CA VAL A 45 1.61 3.62 16.66
C VAL A 45 2.35 2.39 16.16
N ARG A 46 3.32 1.86 16.92
CA ARG A 46 4.07 0.67 16.49
C ARG A 46 3.22 -0.59 16.59
N GLY A 47 2.42 -0.72 17.66
CA GLY A 47 1.38 -1.74 17.77
C GLY A 47 0.39 -1.69 16.60
N ALA A 48 -0.07 -0.50 16.22
CA ALA A 48 -0.98 -0.30 15.08
C ALA A 48 -0.35 -0.77 13.75
N VAL A 49 0.94 -0.45 13.52
CA VAL A 49 1.69 -0.93 12.34
C VAL A 49 1.86 -2.44 12.34
N GLY A 50 2.12 -3.05 13.50
CA GLY A 50 2.18 -4.50 13.66
C GLY A 50 0.86 -5.18 13.27
N VAL A 51 -0.27 -4.68 13.78
CA VAL A 51 -1.61 -5.18 13.42
C VAL A 51 -1.88 -5.04 11.92
N LEU A 52 -1.58 -3.88 11.34
CA LEU A 52 -1.76 -3.67 9.90
C LEU A 52 -0.88 -4.62 9.08
N GLY A 53 0.37 -4.81 9.49
CA GLY A 53 1.29 -5.77 8.88
C GLY A 53 0.77 -7.21 8.92
N GLU A 54 0.22 -7.67 10.05
CA GLU A 54 -0.41 -8.99 10.17
C GLU A 54 -1.64 -9.16 9.26
N VAL A 55 -2.44 -8.11 9.09
CA VAL A 55 -3.57 -8.14 8.15
C VAL A 55 -3.07 -8.20 6.71
N LEU A 56 -2.10 -7.38 6.33
CA LEU A 56 -1.48 -7.43 5.00
C LEU A 56 -0.88 -8.80 4.70
N ALA A 57 -0.07 -9.35 5.61
CA ALA A 57 0.57 -10.66 5.45
C ALA A 57 -0.44 -11.77 5.13
N ARG A 58 -1.59 -11.77 5.82
CA ARG A 58 -2.66 -12.74 5.58
C ARG A 58 -3.32 -12.57 4.22
N LEU A 59 -3.53 -11.34 3.76
CA LEU A 59 -4.13 -11.07 2.45
C LEU A 59 -3.18 -11.49 1.32
N VAL A 60 -1.91 -11.08 1.41
CA VAL A 60 -0.93 -11.33 0.34
C VAL A 60 -0.42 -12.77 0.31
N ALA A 61 -0.71 -13.58 1.32
CA ALA A 61 -0.51 -15.04 1.28
C ALA A 61 -1.47 -15.75 0.30
N VAL A 62 -2.55 -15.09 -0.11
CA VAL A 62 -3.57 -15.65 -1.00
C VAL A 62 -3.29 -15.21 -2.44
N PRO A 63 -3.19 -16.14 -3.41
CA PRO A 63 -3.22 -15.79 -4.83
C PRO A 63 -4.53 -15.08 -5.18
N ALA A 64 -4.45 -14.05 -6.00
CA ALA A 64 -5.61 -13.32 -6.44
C ALA A 64 -6.54 -14.23 -7.27
N PRO A 65 -7.85 -14.26 -6.97
CA PRO A 65 -8.82 -14.98 -7.78
C PRO A 65 -8.81 -14.53 -9.24
N GLU A 66 -9.17 -15.45 -10.14
CA GLU A 66 -9.34 -15.14 -11.56
C GLU A 66 -10.40 -14.06 -11.78
N GLY A 67 -10.20 -13.23 -12.81
CA GLY A 67 -11.13 -12.16 -13.18
C GLY A 67 -10.96 -10.85 -12.43
N LEU A 68 -10.08 -10.78 -11.42
CA LEU A 68 -9.71 -9.50 -10.81
C LEU A 68 -8.90 -8.62 -11.77
N ARG A 69 -9.06 -7.31 -11.61
CA ARG A 69 -8.17 -6.33 -12.25
C ARG A 69 -6.72 -6.56 -11.79
N THR A 70 -5.76 -6.31 -12.68
CA THR A 70 -4.35 -6.59 -12.42
C THR A 70 -3.52 -5.32 -12.20
N LEU A 71 -2.47 -5.43 -11.40
CA LEU A 71 -1.47 -4.36 -11.22
C LEU A 71 -0.77 -4.04 -12.53
N GLY A 72 -0.45 -5.06 -13.35
CA GLY A 72 0.15 -4.86 -14.67
C GLY A 72 -0.67 -3.92 -15.54
N GLY A 73 -1.98 -4.19 -15.69
CA GLY A 73 -2.86 -3.31 -16.47
C GLY A 73 -3.02 -1.91 -15.85
N ALA A 74 -2.95 -1.78 -14.53
CA ALA A 74 -2.93 -0.47 -13.87
C ALA A 74 -1.64 0.29 -14.19
N VAL A 75 -0.49 -0.38 -14.13
CA VAL A 75 0.84 0.18 -14.39
C VAL A 75 0.98 0.64 -15.84
N GLU A 76 0.52 -0.15 -16.80
CA GLU A 76 0.48 0.25 -18.21
C GLU A 76 -0.23 1.60 -18.40
N ARG A 77 -1.42 1.75 -17.80
CA ARG A 77 -2.18 3.01 -17.86
C ARG A 77 -1.46 4.16 -17.17
N MET A 78 -0.88 3.91 -15.99
CA MET A 78 -0.14 4.92 -15.24
C MET A 78 1.10 5.40 -16.00
N LEU A 79 1.88 4.48 -16.58
CA LEU A 79 3.07 4.79 -17.37
C LEU A 79 2.74 5.51 -18.67
N ALA A 80 1.62 5.18 -19.32
CA ALA A 80 1.13 5.91 -20.49
C ALA A 80 0.74 7.36 -20.17
N ALA A 81 0.13 7.60 -19.00
CA ALA A 81 -0.26 8.94 -18.53
C ALA A 81 0.91 9.75 -17.93
N ALA A 82 2.03 9.10 -17.62
CA ALA A 82 3.14 9.71 -16.89
C ALA A 82 3.75 10.95 -17.57
N PRO A 83 4.04 10.97 -18.89
CA PRO A 83 4.64 12.14 -19.53
C PRO A 83 3.77 13.40 -19.40
N GLU A 84 2.45 13.26 -19.60
CA GLU A 84 1.50 14.36 -19.43
C GLU A 84 1.41 14.81 -17.96
N THR A 85 1.33 13.85 -17.04
CA THR A 85 1.25 14.10 -15.60
C THR A 85 2.47 14.89 -15.10
N VAL A 86 3.68 14.47 -15.50
CA VAL A 86 4.93 15.18 -15.20
C VAL A 86 4.92 16.58 -15.83
N GLY A 87 4.48 16.72 -17.08
CA GLY A 87 4.41 18.02 -17.76
C GLY A 87 3.47 19.04 -17.10
N ARG A 88 2.44 18.57 -16.39
CA ARG A 88 1.44 19.41 -15.71
C ARG A 88 1.89 19.96 -14.36
N LEU A 89 2.87 19.34 -13.69
CA LEU A 89 3.33 19.80 -12.38
C LEU A 89 4.04 21.15 -12.52
N ALA A 90 3.63 22.13 -11.70
CA ALA A 90 4.18 23.49 -11.75
C ALA A 90 5.63 23.55 -11.27
N ASP A 91 5.97 22.79 -10.23
CA ASP A 91 7.30 22.81 -9.61
C ASP A 91 8.30 21.88 -10.30
N ALA A 92 9.51 22.38 -10.56
CA ALA A 92 10.54 21.62 -11.27
C ALA A 92 11.13 20.47 -10.43
N SER A 93 11.14 20.59 -9.10
CA SER A 93 11.62 19.52 -8.22
C SER A 93 10.61 18.38 -8.13
N GLU A 94 9.32 18.68 -8.08
CA GLU A 94 8.23 17.70 -8.14
C GLU A 94 8.21 16.96 -9.48
N ARG A 95 8.49 17.65 -10.59
CA ARG A 95 8.65 17.00 -11.91
C ARG A 95 9.76 15.95 -11.92
N ARG A 96 10.92 16.29 -11.35
CA ARG A 96 12.05 15.34 -11.24
C ARG A 96 11.70 14.18 -10.33
N LEU A 97 11.13 14.47 -9.15
CA LEU A 97 10.73 13.45 -8.18
C LEU A 97 9.72 12.46 -8.76
N LEU A 98 8.71 12.95 -9.50
CA LEU A 98 7.74 12.07 -10.15
C LEU A 98 8.37 11.28 -11.31
N ALA A 99 9.31 11.88 -12.06
CA ALA A 99 10.07 11.15 -13.09
C ALA A 99 10.91 10.02 -12.50
N ASP A 100 11.50 10.21 -11.32
CA ASP A 100 12.23 9.16 -10.58
C ASP A 100 11.28 8.05 -10.12
N CYS A 101 10.06 8.38 -9.68
CA CYS A 101 9.03 7.38 -9.39
C CYS A 101 8.66 6.57 -10.64
N VAL A 102 8.52 7.23 -11.80
CA VAL A 102 8.26 6.55 -13.08
C VAL A 102 9.40 5.61 -13.46
N ALA A 103 10.65 6.03 -13.27
CA ALA A 103 11.82 5.20 -13.53
C ALA A 103 11.81 3.95 -12.62
N ALA A 104 11.59 4.11 -11.33
CA ALA A 104 11.51 2.99 -10.38
C ALA A 104 10.40 1.99 -10.75
N VAL A 105 9.22 2.48 -11.16
CA VAL A 105 8.11 1.60 -11.58
C VAL A 105 8.46 0.81 -12.85
N ARG A 106 9.18 1.41 -13.80
CA ARG A 106 9.59 0.71 -15.03
C ARG A 106 10.53 -0.46 -14.76
N GLU A 107 11.33 -0.40 -13.71
CA GLU A 107 12.24 -1.50 -13.31
C GLU A 107 11.48 -2.77 -12.91
N VAL A 108 10.29 -2.62 -12.30
CA VAL A 108 9.50 -3.74 -11.77
C VAL A 108 8.24 -4.07 -12.58
N ALA A 109 7.90 -3.25 -13.59
CA ALA A 109 6.65 -3.38 -14.35
C ALA A 109 6.46 -4.74 -15.04
N GLY A 110 7.54 -5.46 -15.37
CA GLY A 110 7.50 -6.79 -15.97
C GLY A 110 7.06 -7.91 -15.03
N GLU A 111 7.06 -7.67 -13.71
CA GLU A 111 6.72 -8.65 -12.68
C GLU A 111 5.65 -8.09 -11.73
N PRO A 112 4.42 -7.82 -12.21
CA PRO A 112 3.40 -7.12 -11.43
C PRO A 112 2.82 -7.93 -10.26
N GLY A 113 3.21 -9.20 -10.08
CA GLY A 113 2.71 -10.08 -9.03
C GLY A 113 1.30 -10.61 -9.27
N ASP A 114 0.89 -11.55 -8.42
CA ASP A 114 -0.37 -12.30 -8.52
C ASP A 114 -1.09 -12.43 -7.17
N ARG A 115 -0.68 -11.69 -6.14
CA ARG A 115 -1.26 -11.77 -4.79
C ARG A 115 -2.53 -10.94 -4.68
N LEU A 116 -3.43 -11.36 -3.79
CA LEU A 116 -4.64 -10.62 -3.48
C LEU A 116 -4.27 -9.34 -2.72
N LEU A 117 -4.51 -8.21 -3.37
CA LEU A 117 -4.29 -6.87 -2.83
C LEU A 117 -5.61 -6.28 -2.32
N HIS A 118 -5.58 -5.64 -1.15
CA HIS A 118 -6.63 -4.79 -0.62
C HIS A 118 -6.71 -3.43 -1.34
N TRP A 119 -5.57 -2.89 -1.76
CA TRP A 119 -5.35 -1.59 -2.42
C TRP A 119 -5.53 -0.33 -1.57
N ASP A 120 -6.31 -0.40 -0.50
CA ASP A 120 -6.67 0.74 0.35
C ASP A 120 -6.63 0.41 1.85
N LEU A 121 -5.74 -0.49 2.27
CA LEU A 121 -5.67 -0.89 3.67
C LEU A 121 -4.88 0.14 4.49
N HIS A 122 -5.55 0.78 5.44
CA HIS A 122 -4.97 1.69 6.42
C HIS A 122 -5.67 1.52 7.77
N TYR A 123 -5.25 2.27 8.81
CA TYR A 123 -5.68 2.04 10.19
C TYR A 123 -7.20 2.14 10.37
N ASP A 124 -7.87 3.02 9.64
CA ASP A 124 -9.34 3.17 9.68
C ASP A 124 -10.10 2.03 8.97
N ASN A 125 -9.42 1.28 8.09
CA ASN A 125 -9.99 0.14 7.37
C ASN A 125 -9.71 -1.20 8.06
N ILE A 126 -9.37 -1.17 9.34
CA ILE A 126 -9.17 -2.36 10.18
C ILE A 126 -9.95 -2.20 11.49
N LEU A 127 -10.87 -3.13 11.75
CA LEU A 127 -11.62 -3.20 13.01
C LEU A 127 -11.40 -4.53 13.72
N ALA A 128 -11.55 -4.52 15.04
CA ALA A 128 -11.57 -5.74 15.84
C ALA A 128 -12.83 -6.57 15.50
N GLY A 129 -12.69 -7.88 15.40
CA GLY A 129 -13.81 -8.81 15.20
C GLY A 129 -14.67 -8.90 16.46
N ARG A 130 -15.99 -9.04 16.31
CA ARG A 130 -16.89 -9.10 17.46
C ARG A 130 -16.89 -10.47 18.12
N ALA A 131 -16.94 -10.45 19.45
CA ALA A 131 -17.02 -11.65 20.26
C ALA A 131 -18.30 -12.46 20.03
N ASP A 132 -19.44 -11.81 19.85
CA ASP A 132 -20.73 -12.46 19.59
C ASP A 132 -20.79 -13.18 18.24
N THR A 133 -19.91 -12.82 17.30
CA THR A 133 -19.73 -13.55 16.02
C THR A 133 -18.62 -14.60 16.06
N GLY A 134 -18.04 -14.88 17.24
CA GLY A 134 -16.93 -15.84 17.37
C GLY A 134 -15.60 -15.34 16.78
N ARG A 135 -15.47 -14.03 16.56
CA ARG A 135 -14.28 -13.40 15.95
C ARG A 135 -13.49 -12.53 16.92
N ALA A 136 -13.72 -12.68 18.23
CA ALA A 136 -12.93 -12.02 19.26
C ALA A 136 -11.43 -12.26 19.02
N GLY A 137 -10.63 -11.20 19.16
CA GLY A 137 -9.18 -11.26 18.96
C GLY A 137 -8.72 -11.37 17.50
N GLN A 138 -9.63 -11.25 16.51
CA GLN A 138 -9.26 -11.19 15.10
C GLN A 138 -9.35 -9.76 14.58
N TRP A 139 -8.38 -9.33 13.78
CA TRP A 139 -8.47 -8.08 13.01
C TRP A 139 -9.09 -8.32 11.64
N VAL A 140 -10.05 -7.48 11.25
CA VAL A 140 -10.87 -7.62 10.03
C VAL A 140 -10.64 -6.41 9.12
N ALA A 141 -10.32 -6.66 7.84
CA ALA A 141 -10.15 -5.64 6.82
C ALA A 141 -11.49 -5.22 6.20
N LEU A 142 -11.67 -3.92 5.98
CA LEU A 142 -12.89 -3.30 5.46
C LEU A 142 -12.64 -2.57 4.14
N ASP A 143 -13.68 -2.48 3.31
CA ASP A 143 -13.69 -1.73 2.04
C ASP A 143 -12.52 -2.08 1.08
N PRO A 144 -12.30 -3.37 0.77
CA PRO A 144 -11.27 -3.76 -0.17
C PRO A 144 -11.64 -3.27 -1.57
N LYS A 145 -10.61 -2.82 -2.29
CA LYS A 145 -10.68 -2.51 -3.72
C LYS A 145 -9.82 -3.54 -4.44
N PRO A 146 -10.27 -4.81 -4.55
CA PRO A 146 -9.41 -5.94 -4.84
C PRO A 146 -8.65 -5.78 -6.17
N LEU A 147 -7.41 -6.27 -6.17
CA LEU A 147 -6.51 -6.28 -7.31
C LEU A 147 -5.58 -7.50 -7.21
N ALA A 148 -5.21 -8.09 -8.33
CA ALA A 148 -4.08 -9.02 -8.42
C ALA A 148 -2.77 -8.24 -8.58
N GLY A 149 -1.80 -8.42 -7.69
CA GLY A 149 -0.54 -7.70 -7.83
C GLY A 149 0.55 -8.02 -6.80
N ASP A 150 1.55 -7.15 -6.78
CA ASP A 150 2.71 -7.23 -5.90
C ASP A 150 2.42 -6.65 -4.51
N PRO A 151 2.78 -7.35 -3.42
CA PRO A 151 2.56 -6.88 -2.05
C PRO A 151 3.19 -5.51 -1.76
N GLY A 152 4.29 -5.14 -2.43
CA GLY A 152 4.92 -3.84 -2.25
C GLY A 152 4.02 -2.65 -2.61
N PHE A 153 2.95 -2.88 -3.37
CA PHE A 153 1.98 -1.84 -3.73
C PHE A 153 0.99 -1.52 -2.59
N GLU A 154 0.90 -2.38 -1.56
CA GLU A 154 0.03 -2.21 -0.38
C GLU A 154 0.60 -1.29 0.68
N LEU A 155 1.90 -0.98 0.62
CA LEU A 155 2.56 -0.32 1.76
C LEU A 155 2.16 1.15 1.88
N PHE A 156 1.92 1.81 0.75
CA PHE A 156 1.73 3.26 0.70
C PHE A 156 0.55 3.80 1.53
N PRO A 157 -0.67 3.22 1.48
CA PRO A 157 -1.80 3.72 2.27
C PRO A 157 -1.50 3.80 3.79
N ALA A 158 -0.75 2.84 4.34
CA ALA A 158 -0.34 2.83 5.74
C ALA A 158 0.76 3.87 6.09
N LEU A 159 1.54 4.31 5.10
CA LEU A 159 2.53 5.37 5.27
C LEU A 159 1.87 6.76 5.29
N VAL A 160 0.83 6.97 4.49
CA VAL A 160 0.15 8.26 4.36
C VAL A 160 -0.97 8.48 5.39
N ASN A 161 -1.67 7.42 5.80
CA ASN A 161 -2.65 7.53 6.89
C ASN A 161 -1.90 7.73 8.22
N LEU A 162 -2.35 8.70 9.03
CA LEU A 162 -1.61 9.16 10.22
C LEU A 162 -0.13 9.49 9.89
N PHE A 163 0.07 10.27 8.83
CA PHE A 163 1.39 10.62 8.30
C PHE A 163 2.27 11.26 9.38
N ASP A 164 3.48 10.73 9.52
CA ASP A 164 4.58 11.31 10.28
C ASP A 164 5.86 11.11 9.48
N ALA A 165 6.51 12.21 9.10
CA ALA A 165 7.73 12.19 8.31
C ALA A 165 8.87 11.45 9.03
N GLY A 166 8.90 11.44 10.37
CA GLY A 166 9.92 10.72 11.15
C GLY A 166 9.75 9.20 11.14
N GLU A 167 8.56 8.71 10.80
CA GLU A 167 8.21 7.28 10.88
C GLU A 167 8.17 6.59 9.50
N VAL A 168 8.27 7.34 8.39
CA VAL A 168 8.14 6.78 7.02
C VAL A 168 9.08 5.61 6.77
N VAL A 169 10.38 5.77 7.04
CA VAL A 169 11.38 4.72 6.77
C VAL A 169 11.14 3.51 7.66
N TRP A 170 10.90 3.73 8.95
CA TRP A 170 10.65 2.64 9.90
C TRP A 170 9.38 1.86 9.56
N ARG A 171 8.27 2.56 9.29
CA ARG A 171 7.00 1.92 8.86
C ARG A 171 7.18 1.16 7.55
N PHE A 172 7.88 1.74 6.57
CA PHE A 172 8.15 1.07 5.31
C PHE A 172 8.93 -0.23 5.53
N ASP A 173 9.98 -0.21 6.35
CA ASP A 173 10.78 -1.40 6.66
C ASP A 173 9.97 -2.45 7.41
N ALA A 174 9.21 -2.06 8.44
CA ALA A 174 8.36 -2.96 9.21
C ALA A 174 7.28 -3.63 8.35
N LEU A 175 6.63 -2.88 7.47
CA LEU A 175 5.61 -3.43 6.58
C LEU A 175 6.22 -4.27 5.47
N THR A 176 7.41 -3.91 4.97
CA THR A 176 8.16 -4.72 4.00
C THR A 176 8.50 -6.09 4.59
N GLU A 177 8.95 -6.14 5.84
CA GLU A 177 9.18 -7.39 6.57
C GLU A 177 7.87 -8.18 6.75
N ALA A 178 6.78 -7.53 7.15
CA ALA A 178 5.50 -8.20 7.37
C ALA A 178 4.96 -8.89 6.11
N VAL A 179 5.19 -8.32 4.92
CA VAL A 179 4.77 -8.93 3.64
C VAL A 179 5.83 -9.84 3.01
N GLY A 180 6.93 -10.12 3.70
CA GLY A 180 7.99 -11.04 3.25
C GLY A 180 8.84 -10.51 2.09
N LEU A 181 9.04 -9.19 2.01
CA LEU A 181 9.83 -8.52 0.98
C LEU A 181 11.15 -7.95 1.51
N GLU A 182 11.61 -8.35 2.69
CA GLU A 182 12.83 -7.81 3.33
C GLU A 182 14.10 -8.08 2.50
N ARG A 183 14.12 -9.18 1.73
CA ARG A 183 15.19 -9.52 0.79
C ARG A 183 15.11 -8.75 -0.53
N ASP A 184 13.91 -8.25 -0.86
CA ASP A 184 13.59 -7.52 -2.09
C ASP A 184 13.14 -6.10 -1.78
N ARG A 185 13.77 -5.46 -0.79
CA ARG A 185 13.42 -4.10 -0.34
C ARG A 185 13.39 -3.06 -1.48
N GLY A 186 14.24 -3.24 -2.50
CA GLY A 186 14.23 -2.40 -3.71
C GLY A 186 12.93 -2.52 -4.53
N ARG A 187 12.40 -3.74 -4.65
CA ARG A 187 11.11 -4.04 -5.30
C ARG A 187 9.95 -3.48 -4.51
N ALA A 188 9.93 -3.68 -3.18
CA ALA A 188 8.93 -3.07 -2.30
C ALA A 188 8.90 -1.55 -2.43
N ARG A 189 10.08 -0.92 -2.48
CA ARG A 189 10.25 0.51 -2.69
C ARG A 189 9.67 0.94 -4.04
N ALA A 190 10.04 0.28 -5.13
CA ALA A 190 9.57 0.62 -6.47
C ALA A 190 8.04 0.55 -6.57
N TRP A 191 7.42 -0.47 -5.99
CA TRP A 191 5.96 -0.58 -5.95
C TRP A 191 5.29 0.47 -5.06
N THR A 192 5.89 0.82 -3.92
CA THR A 192 5.42 1.93 -3.08
C THR A 192 5.50 3.26 -3.83
N LEU A 193 6.56 3.51 -4.60
CA LEU A 193 6.66 4.68 -5.50
C LEU A 193 5.66 4.61 -6.65
N GLY A 194 5.25 3.41 -7.06
CA GLY A 194 4.12 3.20 -7.98
C GLY A 194 2.80 3.76 -7.46
N ARG A 195 2.56 3.73 -6.15
CA ARG A 195 1.40 4.39 -5.52
C ARG A 195 1.51 5.91 -5.54
N VAL A 196 2.71 6.46 -5.37
CA VAL A 196 2.96 7.90 -5.54
C VAL A 196 2.63 8.32 -6.97
N LEU A 197 3.10 7.56 -7.97
CA LEU A 197 2.76 7.79 -9.37
C LEU A 197 1.25 7.70 -9.62
N GLN A 198 0.59 6.66 -9.10
CA GLN A 198 -0.86 6.51 -9.21
C GLN A 198 -1.61 7.74 -8.73
N ASN A 199 -1.25 8.23 -7.53
CA ASN A 199 -1.92 9.36 -6.91
C ASN A 199 -1.66 10.66 -7.66
N ALA A 200 -0.45 10.83 -8.23
CA ALA A 200 -0.15 11.98 -9.08
C ALA A 200 -0.95 11.96 -10.39
N VAL A 201 -1.07 10.80 -11.06
CA VAL A 201 -1.89 10.62 -12.27
C VAL A 201 -3.35 10.95 -11.98
N TRP A 202 -3.89 10.45 -10.86
CA TRP A 202 -5.25 10.79 -10.42
C TRP A 202 -5.41 12.29 -10.17
N GLY A 203 -4.51 12.89 -9.39
CA GLY A 203 -4.53 14.33 -9.07
C GLY A 203 -4.52 15.19 -10.33
N ALA A 204 -3.64 14.89 -11.29
CA ALA A 204 -3.56 15.60 -12.57
C ALA A 204 -4.86 15.47 -13.39
N GLY A 205 -5.51 14.29 -13.37
CA GLY A 205 -6.81 14.06 -14.00
C GLY A 205 -7.94 14.92 -13.40
N THR A 206 -7.81 15.33 -12.14
CA THR A 206 -8.72 16.24 -11.44
C THR A 206 -8.29 17.72 -11.49
N GLY A 207 -7.27 18.06 -12.27
CA GLY A 207 -6.77 19.44 -12.44
C GLY A 207 -5.68 19.87 -11.47
N GLY A 208 -5.16 18.96 -10.65
CA GLY A 208 -4.03 19.21 -9.76
C GLY A 208 -2.74 19.49 -10.55
N HIS A 209 -1.94 20.44 -10.04
CA HIS A 209 -0.66 20.87 -10.63
C HIS A 209 0.50 20.79 -9.63
N ARG A 210 0.28 20.13 -8.49
CA ARG A 210 1.26 19.88 -7.43
C ARG A 210 1.11 18.45 -6.93
N MET A 211 2.20 17.87 -6.45
CA MET A 211 2.12 16.64 -5.67
C MET A 211 1.50 16.93 -4.29
N VAL A 212 0.78 15.96 -3.75
CA VAL A 212 0.36 16.00 -2.34
C VAL A 212 1.63 16.01 -1.47
N PRO A 213 1.78 16.95 -0.51
CA PRO A 213 3.03 17.13 0.24
C PRO A 213 3.55 15.85 0.90
N GLU A 214 2.67 15.08 1.53
CA GLU A 214 2.96 13.83 2.22
C GLU A 214 3.46 12.76 1.22
N HIS A 215 2.84 12.67 0.04
CA HIS A 215 3.25 11.73 -1.01
C HIS A 215 4.64 12.08 -1.56
N ALA A 216 4.90 13.38 -1.75
CA ALA A 216 6.21 13.85 -2.18
C ALA A 216 7.27 13.56 -1.11
N GLU A 217 6.95 13.73 0.17
CA GLU A 217 7.88 13.45 1.26
C GLU A 217 8.20 11.95 1.37
N ILE A 218 7.19 11.08 1.29
CA ILE A 218 7.41 9.62 1.22
C ILE A 218 8.33 9.28 0.05
N ALA A 219 8.08 9.82 -1.14
CA ALA A 219 8.91 9.57 -2.31
C ALA A 219 10.37 10.02 -2.09
N ARG A 220 10.59 11.22 -1.52
CA ARG A 220 11.93 11.74 -1.23
C ARG A 220 12.69 10.83 -0.27
N GLN A 221 12.07 10.39 0.82
CA GLN A 221 12.75 9.54 1.79
C GLN A 221 13.08 8.16 1.22
N LEU A 222 12.16 7.58 0.45
CA LEU A 222 12.38 6.28 -0.18
C LEU A 222 13.45 6.33 -1.27
N LEU A 223 13.53 7.41 -2.05
CA LEU A 223 14.58 7.61 -3.06
C LEU A 223 15.93 8.05 -2.45
N GLY A 224 15.90 8.78 -1.32
CA GLY A 224 17.08 9.34 -0.65
C GLY A 224 17.87 8.35 0.23
N GLY A 225 17.30 7.19 0.55
CA GLY A 225 17.91 6.16 1.41
C GLY A 225 19.14 5.41 0.84
N GLY A 226 19.79 5.95 -0.21
CA GLY A 226 20.96 5.36 -0.87
C GLY A 226 22.32 5.68 -0.23
N VAL A 227 22.38 6.37 0.91
CA VAL A 227 23.66 6.68 1.58
C VAL A 227 23.65 6.14 3.01
N THR A 228 24.05 4.88 3.17
CA THR A 228 24.51 4.37 4.45
C THR A 228 25.89 4.95 4.73
N VAL A 229 25.98 6.11 5.38
CA VAL A 229 27.22 6.45 6.11
C VAL A 229 27.26 5.52 7.33
N ARG A 230 27.93 4.37 7.19
CA ARG A 230 28.46 3.70 8.38
C ARG A 230 29.49 4.65 8.97
N ALA A 231 29.13 5.33 10.05
CA ALA A 231 30.09 5.91 10.97
C ALA A 231 30.96 4.77 11.51
N GLY A 232 32.06 4.51 10.80
CA GLY A 232 33.13 3.62 11.23
C GLY A 232 33.85 4.29 12.38
N VAL A 233 33.47 3.90 13.59
CA VAL A 233 34.22 4.10 14.83
C VAL A 233 35.68 3.73 14.58
N ARG A 234 36.59 4.71 14.71
CA ARG A 234 38.03 4.46 14.85
C ARG A 234 38.24 3.83 16.23
N TRP A 235 38.62 2.56 16.26
CA TRP A 235 39.25 1.96 17.43
C TRP A 235 40.73 2.35 17.46
N CYS A 236 41.17 2.85 18.62
CA CYS A 236 42.56 3.03 19.00
C CYS A 236 43.10 1.72 19.61
N GLY A 237 44.40 1.44 19.43
CA GLY A 237 45.18 0.44 20.18
C GLY A 237 45.75 -0.67 19.29
N GLY A 238 47.05 -0.95 19.26
CA GLY A 238 48.16 -0.54 20.15
C GLY A 238 49.52 -0.57 19.46
#